data_AF-A0A7S1X9D9-F1
#
_entry.id   AF-A0A7S1X9D9-F1
#
_cell.length_a   1.000
_cell.length_b   1.000
_cell.length_c   1.000
_cell.angle_alpha   90.00
_cell.angle_beta   90.00
_cell.angle_gamma   90.00
#
_symmetry.space_group_name_H-M   'P 1'
#
loop_
_entity.id
_entity.type
_entity.pdbx_description
1 polymer ?
#
loop_
_entity_poly.entity_id
_entity_poly.type
_entity_poly.pdbx_seq_one_letter_code
_entity_poly.pdbx_strand_id
1 'polypeptide(L)'
;MALTQEHLARLNSFVAKYDAKDKLSGLFQYGAMFLADGEPGVAKNVQTRLSQSRRAFRMLNETNPLKAIIAKPGLGQGPLVLEVLEKVKLIAFTGYCIGNHTAFLGEVGYVQDKELTAKAGKASLWGWGISSLAGALIETYHIFHMAVEKREGEDDDAWRARKRAAEAELNARLLTLVQNLSMVILALGLLQKIPLRQRTMGALGAFASAVSCYKMFPPSTKQKTA
;
A
#
# COMPACT_ATOMS: atom_id res chain seq x y z
N MET A 1 -21.95 -12.09 24.01
CA MET A 1 -20.58 -12.44 24.46
C MET A 1 -19.74 -13.11 23.37
N ALA A 2 -20.21 -14.15 22.67
CA ALA A 2 -19.43 -14.85 21.64
C ALA A 2 -18.96 -13.94 20.46
N LEU A 3 -19.85 -13.08 19.94
CA LEU A 3 -19.51 -12.13 18.86
C LEU A 3 -18.41 -11.14 19.28
N THR A 4 -18.45 -10.68 20.54
CA THR A 4 -17.46 -9.77 21.11
C THR A 4 -16.09 -10.45 21.23
N GLN A 5 -16.06 -11.73 21.62
CA GLN A 5 -14.82 -12.51 21.68
C GLN A 5 -14.23 -12.79 20.30
N GLU A 6 -15.06 -13.08 19.30
CA GLU A 6 -14.61 -13.25 17.91
C GLU A 6 -14.00 -11.94 17.36
N HIS A 7 -14.68 -10.80 17.57
CA HIS A 7 -14.16 -9.50 17.15
C HIS A 7 -12.84 -9.16 17.85
N LEU A 8 -12.71 -9.44 19.14
CA LEU A 8 -11.46 -9.25 19.89
C LEU A 8 -10.34 -10.17 19.37
N ALA A 9 -10.62 -11.44 19.08
CA ALA A 9 -9.64 -12.36 18.52
C ALA A 9 -9.14 -11.92 17.13
N ARG A 10 -10.05 -11.41 16.29
CA ARG A 10 -9.72 -10.84 14.97
C ARG A 10 -8.87 -9.58 15.10
N LEU A 11 -9.22 -8.68 16.02
CA LEU A 11 -8.42 -7.50 16.30
C LEU A 11 -7.03 -7.88 16.82
N ASN A 12 -6.95 -8.81 17.78
CA ASN A 12 -5.69 -9.30 18.35
C ASN A 12 -4.78 -9.92 17.27
N SER A 13 -5.32 -10.78 16.42
CA SER A 13 -4.56 -11.38 15.32
C SER A 13 -4.14 -10.37 14.25
N PHE A 14 -4.94 -9.32 14.02
CA PHE A 14 -4.55 -8.21 13.16
C PHE A 14 -3.38 -7.43 13.76
N VAL A 15 -3.52 -6.90 14.98
CA VAL A 15 -2.49 -6.06 15.61
C VAL A 15 -1.23 -6.84 15.99
N ALA A 16 -1.29 -8.17 16.08
CA ALA A 16 -0.11 -9.01 16.30
C ALA A 16 0.86 -8.97 15.11
N LYS A 17 0.37 -8.76 13.88
CA LYS A 17 1.21 -8.70 12.68
C LYS A 17 2.01 -7.40 12.65
N TYR A 18 3.31 -7.52 12.43
CA TYR A 18 4.21 -6.36 12.28
C TYR A 18 3.77 -5.41 11.16
N ASP A 19 3.34 -5.95 10.01
CA ASP A 19 2.85 -5.13 8.89
C ASP A 19 1.58 -4.33 9.26
N ALA A 20 0.67 -4.92 10.04
CA ALA A 20 -0.51 -4.21 10.51
C ALA A 20 -0.14 -3.02 11.41
N LYS A 21 0.90 -3.18 12.25
CA LYS A 21 1.41 -2.09 13.10
C LYS A 21 2.00 -0.95 12.27
N ASP A 22 2.72 -1.22 11.17
CA ASP A 22 3.19 -0.17 10.24
C ASP A 22 2.02 0.58 9.62
N LYS A 23 1.00 -0.14 9.11
CA LYS A 23 -0.14 0.49 8.42
C LYS A 23 -1.03 1.29 9.37
N LEU A 24 -1.27 0.79 10.58
CA LEU A 24 -1.97 1.53 11.63
C LEU A 24 -1.19 2.78 12.06
N SER A 25 0.11 2.65 12.30
CA SER A 25 0.96 3.80 12.62
C SER A 25 0.97 4.82 11.46
N GLY A 26 0.86 4.35 10.22
CA GLY A 26 0.71 5.20 9.05
C GLY A 26 -0.60 5.95 8.99
N LEU A 27 -1.70 5.28 9.32
CA LEU A 27 -3.01 5.90 9.42
C LEU A 27 -2.99 7.05 10.42
N PHE A 28 -2.41 6.83 11.61
CA PHE A 28 -2.28 7.88 12.62
C PHE A 28 -1.29 8.98 12.22
N GLN A 29 -0.16 8.62 11.58
CA GLN A 29 0.80 9.62 11.09
C GLN A 29 0.15 10.58 10.11
N TYR A 30 -0.55 10.05 9.11
CA TYR A 30 -1.17 10.87 8.07
C TYR A 30 -2.44 11.58 8.55
N GLY A 31 -3.18 10.99 9.50
CA GLY A 31 -4.24 11.69 10.22
C GLY A 31 -3.70 12.89 11.01
N ALA A 32 -2.56 12.73 11.70
CA ALA A 32 -1.89 13.82 12.39
C ALA A 32 -1.35 14.87 11.41
N MET A 33 -0.85 14.47 10.24
CA MET A 33 -0.46 15.39 9.15
C MET A 33 -1.66 16.21 8.64
N PHE A 34 -2.82 15.58 8.49
CA PHE A 34 -4.06 16.25 8.09
C PHE A 34 -4.47 17.31 9.11
N LEU A 35 -4.46 16.96 10.39
CA LEU A 35 -4.83 17.86 11.49
C LEU A 35 -3.83 18.99 11.71
N ALA A 36 -2.53 18.72 11.53
CA ALA A 36 -1.49 19.72 11.72
C ALA A 36 -1.48 20.77 10.60
N ASP A 37 -1.84 20.39 9.37
CA ASP A 37 -1.81 21.25 8.17
C ASP A 37 -0.47 22.00 7.95
N GLY A 38 0.63 21.44 8.45
CA GLY A 38 1.95 22.06 8.38
C GLY A 38 2.32 22.95 9.57
N GLU A 39 1.36 23.31 10.42
CA GLU A 39 1.59 24.15 11.59
C GLU A 39 2.36 23.40 12.69
N PRO A 40 3.31 24.07 13.38
CA PRO A 40 3.98 23.49 14.53
C PRO A 40 2.99 23.27 15.68
N GLY A 41 3.13 22.16 16.40
CA GLY A 41 2.25 21.85 17.52
C GLY A 41 2.18 20.36 17.84
N VAL A 42 1.23 19.99 18.70
CA VAL A 42 1.07 18.60 19.17
C VAL A 42 0.82 17.63 18.02
N ALA A 43 -0.09 17.98 17.09
CA ALA A 43 -0.38 17.14 15.93
C ALA A 43 0.86 16.94 15.04
N LYS A 44 1.65 17.99 14.82
CA LYS A 44 2.90 17.89 14.05
C LYS A 44 3.94 17.01 14.75
N ASN A 45 4.04 17.11 16.07
CA ASN A 45 4.93 16.26 16.86
C ASN A 45 4.52 14.79 16.78
N VAL A 46 3.22 14.49 16.85
CA VAL A 46 2.67 13.14 16.66
C VAL A 46 2.99 12.62 15.25
N GLN A 47 2.76 13.43 14.21
CA GLN A 47 3.11 13.08 12.83
C GLN A 47 4.60 12.69 12.73
N THR A 48 5.51 13.53 13.23
CA THR A 48 6.96 13.28 13.12
C THR A 48 7.37 12.01 13.87
N ARG A 49 6.91 11.83 15.12
CA ARG A 49 7.25 10.66 15.93
C ARG A 49 6.74 9.35 15.32
N LEU A 50 5.50 9.35 14.79
CA LEU A 50 4.95 8.19 14.10
C LEU A 50 5.68 7.92 12.78
N SER A 51 6.09 8.96 12.05
CA SER A 51 6.90 8.80 10.85
C SER A 51 8.23 8.11 11.14
N GLN A 52 8.86 8.45 12.27
CA GLN A 52 10.12 7.84 12.72
C GLN A 52 9.91 6.39 13.19
N SER A 53 8.90 6.11 14.01
CA SER A 53 8.65 4.75 14.53
C SER A 53 8.37 3.74 13.41
N ARG A 54 7.68 4.17 12.34
CA ARG A 54 7.40 3.35 11.15
C ARG A 54 8.63 2.95 10.37
N ARG A 55 9.80 3.58 10.55
CA ARG A 55 11.02 3.15 9.86
C ARG A 55 11.55 1.83 10.42
N ALA A 56 11.49 1.66 11.74
CA ALA A 56 11.76 0.37 12.39
C ALA A 56 10.76 -0.72 11.94
N PHE A 57 9.51 -0.30 11.71
CA PHE A 57 8.44 -0.86 10.86
C PHE A 57 8.78 -1.46 9.49
N ARG A 58 9.84 -0.99 8.84
CA ARG A 58 10.08 -1.33 7.43
C ARG A 58 11.32 -2.14 7.23
N MET A 59 12.35 -1.96 8.07
CA MET A 59 13.62 -2.71 8.05
C MET A 59 13.49 -4.21 7.74
N LEU A 60 12.49 -4.89 8.29
CA LEU A 60 12.34 -6.35 8.12
C LEU A 60 11.49 -6.75 6.90
N ASN A 61 10.60 -5.86 6.42
CA ASN A 61 9.65 -6.17 5.34
C ASN A 61 10.28 -6.08 3.94
N GLU A 62 11.44 -5.42 3.82
CA GLU A 62 12.08 -5.11 2.52
C GLU A 62 12.78 -6.31 1.85
N THR A 63 12.91 -7.43 2.57
CA THR A 63 13.39 -8.67 1.94
C THR A 63 12.36 -9.29 0.99
N ASN A 64 11.08 -8.93 1.13
CA ASN A 64 9.99 -9.50 0.33
C ASN A 64 10.06 -9.16 -1.17
N PRO A 65 10.28 -7.90 -1.60
CA PRO A 65 10.45 -7.61 -3.03
C PRO A 65 11.70 -8.28 -3.62
N LEU A 66 12.81 -8.34 -2.89
CA LEU A 66 14.03 -9.02 -3.33
C LEU A 66 13.80 -10.52 -3.52
N LYS A 67 13.15 -11.16 -2.55
CA LYS A 67 12.74 -12.57 -2.66
C LYS A 67 11.82 -12.80 -3.86
N ALA A 68 10.88 -11.89 -4.11
CA ALA A 68 9.95 -12.00 -5.24
C ALA A 68 10.68 -11.87 -6.60
N ILE A 69 11.66 -10.96 -6.71
CA ILE A 69 12.49 -10.82 -7.91
C ILE A 69 13.33 -12.08 -8.15
N ILE A 70 13.97 -12.61 -7.09
CA ILE A 70 14.82 -13.80 -7.17
C ILE A 70 13.98 -15.05 -7.52
N ALA A 71 12.76 -15.16 -6.96
CA ALA A 71 11.88 -16.30 -7.20
C ALA A 71 11.38 -16.37 -8.65
N LYS A 72 11.29 -15.24 -9.36
CA LYS A 72 10.82 -15.17 -10.76
C LYS A 72 11.71 -14.24 -11.60
N PRO A 73 12.92 -14.69 -11.98
CA PRO A 73 13.89 -13.85 -12.69
C PRO A 73 13.51 -13.59 -14.15
N GLY A 74 12.87 -14.57 -14.81
CA GLY A 74 12.53 -14.51 -16.25
C GLY A 74 11.26 -13.73 -16.60
N LEU A 75 11.06 -13.54 -17.90
CA LEU A 75 9.80 -13.13 -18.55
C LEU A 75 9.31 -14.31 -19.42
N GLY A 76 8.00 -14.38 -19.71
CA GLY A 76 7.40 -15.29 -20.69
C GLY A 76 6.37 -16.29 -20.15
N GLN A 77 5.89 -16.15 -18.91
CA GLN A 77 4.85 -17.00 -18.32
C GLN A 77 3.43 -16.42 -18.43
N GLY A 78 3.28 -15.14 -18.80
CA GLY A 78 2.02 -14.43 -18.96
C GLY A 78 2.10 -13.25 -19.92
N PRO A 79 1.09 -12.36 -19.95
CA PRO A 79 1.10 -11.17 -20.79
C PRO A 79 2.33 -10.31 -20.50
N LEU A 80 3.18 -10.09 -21.51
CA LEU A 80 4.48 -9.42 -21.36
C LEU A 80 4.37 -8.07 -20.63
N VAL A 81 3.32 -7.31 -20.93
CA VAL A 81 3.07 -6.00 -20.29
C VAL A 81 2.88 -6.14 -18.78
N LEU A 82 2.12 -7.14 -18.32
CA LEU A 82 1.92 -7.37 -16.88
C LEU A 82 3.22 -7.76 -16.19
N GLU A 83 3.98 -8.68 -16.79
CA GLU A 83 5.24 -9.13 -16.19
C GLU A 83 6.28 -8.01 -16.07
N VAL A 84 6.37 -7.16 -17.11
CA VAL A 84 7.23 -5.97 -17.07
C VAL A 84 6.77 -5.02 -15.98
N LEU A 85 5.47 -4.73 -15.87
CA LEU A 85 4.93 -3.87 -14.82
C LEU A 85 5.17 -4.45 -13.42
N GLU A 86 5.06 -5.77 -13.25
CA GLU A 86 5.37 -6.44 -11.98
C GLU A 86 6.85 -6.29 -11.61
N LYS A 87 7.76 -6.48 -12.56
CA LYS A 87 9.20 -6.25 -12.32
C LYS A 87 9.50 -4.79 -12.00
N VAL A 88 8.93 -3.84 -12.75
CA VAL A 88 9.08 -2.40 -12.47
C VAL A 88 8.56 -2.08 -11.07
N LYS A 89 7.38 -2.60 -10.70
CA LYS A 89 6.80 -2.42 -9.36
C LYS A 89 7.74 -2.90 -8.26
N LEU A 90 8.32 -4.10 -8.43
CA LEU A 90 9.21 -4.71 -7.44
C LEU A 90 10.56 -3.97 -7.36
N ILE A 91 11.20 -3.68 -8.50
CA ILE A 91 12.48 -2.97 -8.55
C ILE A 91 12.35 -1.56 -7.96
N ALA A 92 11.30 -0.83 -8.33
CA ALA A 92 11.04 0.49 -7.78
C ALA A 92 10.77 0.45 -6.28
N PHE A 93 10.03 -0.57 -5.80
CA PHE A 93 9.80 -0.75 -4.36
C PHE A 93 11.08 -1.10 -3.60
N THR A 94 11.97 -1.90 -4.19
CA THR A 94 13.32 -2.15 -3.65
C THR A 94 14.14 -0.86 -3.59
N GLY A 95 14.07 -0.01 -4.62
CA GLY A 95 14.71 1.31 -4.60
C GLY A 95 14.15 2.21 -3.48
N TYR A 96 12.84 2.17 -3.25
CA TYR A 96 12.20 2.84 -2.11
C TYR A 96 12.79 2.38 -0.77
N CYS A 97 12.85 1.07 -0.59
CA CYS A 97 13.37 0.41 0.59
C CYS A 97 14.81 0.86 0.91
N ILE A 98 15.72 0.73 -0.07
CA ILE A 98 17.13 1.13 0.07
C ILE A 98 17.25 2.64 0.36
N GLY A 99 16.57 3.49 -0.40
CA GLY A 99 16.66 4.94 -0.22
C GLY A 99 16.16 5.40 1.16
N ASN A 100 15.10 4.76 1.66
CA ASN A 100 14.55 5.05 2.99
C ASN A 100 15.54 4.66 4.10
N HIS A 101 16.23 3.53 3.95
CA HIS A 101 17.27 3.08 4.88
C HIS A 101 18.47 4.00 4.89
N THR A 102 18.98 4.38 3.74
CA THR A 102 20.10 5.32 3.66
C THR A 102 19.73 6.66 4.29
N ALA A 103 18.52 7.17 4.04
CA ALA A 103 18.04 8.40 4.68
C ALA A 103 17.92 8.26 6.20
N PHE A 104 17.43 7.11 6.69
CA PHE A 104 17.36 6.82 8.12
C PHE A 104 18.73 6.75 8.78
N LEU A 105 19.71 6.08 8.15
CA LEU A 105 21.10 6.02 8.63
C LEU A 105 21.73 7.41 8.74
N GLY A 106 21.33 8.35 7.86
CA GLY A 106 21.68 9.76 7.97
C GLY A 106 21.08 10.45 9.19
N GLU A 107 19.79 10.24 9.44
CA GLU A 107 19.07 10.85 10.57
C GLU A 107 19.59 10.41 11.94
N VAL A 108 20.08 9.16 12.05
CA VAL A 108 20.69 8.64 13.29
C VAL A 108 22.19 8.90 13.39
N GLY A 109 22.78 9.58 12.41
CA GLY A 109 24.18 10.00 12.43
C GLY A 109 25.21 8.94 12.02
N TYR A 110 24.77 7.78 11.50
CA TYR A 110 25.68 6.73 11.02
C TYR A 110 26.28 7.08 9.64
N VAL A 111 25.46 7.59 8.72
CA VAL A 111 25.93 8.15 7.45
C VAL A 111 26.06 9.66 7.61
N GLN A 112 27.28 10.18 7.55
CA GLN A 112 27.54 11.61 7.76
C GLN A 112 27.32 12.47 6.49
N ASP A 113 27.25 11.83 5.31
CA ASP A 113 27.00 12.51 4.05
C ASP A 113 25.54 12.98 3.95
N LYS A 114 25.34 14.29 4.17
CA LYS A 114 24.03 14.95 4.11
C LYS A 114 23.45 15.01 2.69
N GLU A 115 24.31 15.08 1.67
CA GLU A 115 23.85 15.15 0.29
C GLU A 115 23.34 13.79 -0.18
N LEU A 116 24.10 12.73 0.11
CA LEU A 116 23.71 11.35 -0.16
C LEU A 116 22.38 11.00 0.52
N THR A 117 22.24 11.32 1.80
CA THR A 117 21.03 11.00 2.58
C THR A 117 19.81 11.76 2.09
N ALA A 118 19.96 13.03 1.71
CA ALA A 118 18.89 13.81 1.09
C ALA A 118 18.49 13.27 -0.30
N LYS A 119 19.46 12.90 -1.14
CA LYS A 119 19.21 12.28 -2.45
C LYS A 119 18.52 10.93 -2.29
N ALA A 120 18.97 10.10 -1.35
CA ALA A 120 18.37 8.81 -1.05
C ALA A 120 16.93 8.94 -0.58
N GLY A 121 16.63 9.92 0.29
CA GLY A 121 15.26 10.24 0.69
C GLY A 121 14.36 10.59 -0.49
N LYS A 122 14.82 11.44 -1.41
CA LYS A 122 14.06 11.77 -2.64
C LYS A 122 13.91 10.59 -3.59
N ALA A 123 14.98 9.82 -3.81
CA ALA A 123 14.95 8.61 -4.62
C ALA A 123 13.96 7.59 -4.05
N SER A 124 13.85 7.51 -2.72
CA SER A 124 12.90 6.61 -2.08
C SER A 124 11.45 6.96 -2.44
N LEU A 125 11.09 8.25 -2.39
CA LEU A 125 9.75 8.72 -2.75
C LEU A 125 9.41 8.44 -4.22
N TRP A 126 10.39 8.58 -5.12
CA TRP A 126 10.24 8.18 -6.52
C TRP A 126 10.01 6.67 -6.67
N GLY A 127 10.81 5.84 -5.99
CA GLY A 127 10.64 4.39 -6.00
C GLY A 127 9.24 3.96 -5.53
N TRP A 128 8.74 4.60 -4.47
CA TRP A 128 7.40 4.32 -3.95
C TRP A 128 6.30 4.79 -4.91
N GLY A 129 6.44 5.98 -5.48
CA GLY A 129 5.52 6.51 -6.47
C GLY A 129 5.44 5.66 -7.74
N ILE A 130 6.60 5.28 -8.31
CA ILE A 130 6.68 4.43 -9.51
C ILE A 130 6.12 3.04 -9.23
N SER A 131 6.42 2.45 -8.06
CA SER A 131 5.85 1.17 -7.66
C SER A 131 4.32 1.22 -7.57
N SER A 132 3.78 2.30 -7.00
CA SER A 132 2.35 2.53 -6.90
C SER A 132 1.71 2.73 -8.27
N LEU A 133 2.36 3.47 -9.18
CA LEU A 133 1.90 3.66 -10.56
C LEU A 133 1.85 2.35 -11.34
N ALA A 134 2.92 1.54 -11.26
CA ALA A 134 2.93 0.20 -11.87
C ALA A 134 1.80 -0.67 -11.31
N GLY A 135 1.55 -0.60 -9.99
CA GLY A 135 0.40 -1.25 -9.36
C GLY A 135 -0.95 -0.76 -9.92
N ALA A 136 -1.13 0.54 -10.13
CA ALA A 136 -2.34 1.10 -10.73
C ALA A 136 -2.56 0.59 -12.17
N LEU A 137 -1.50 0.53 -12.98
CA LEU A 137 -1.57 0.03 -14.35
C LEU A 137 -1.91 -1.47 -14.40
N ILE A 138 -1.36 -2.27 -13.48
CA ILE A 138 -1.70 -3.70 -13.35
C ILE A 138 -3.18 -3.88 -13.00
N GLU A 139 -3.72 -3.14 -12.01
CA GLU A 139 -5.14 -3.26 -11.67
C GLU A 139 -6.04 -2.80 -12.81
N THR A 140 -5.64 -1.73 -13.51
CA THR A 140 -6.35 -1.23 -14.69
C THR A 140 -6.43 -2.31 -15.78
N TYR A 141 -5.32 -3.00 -16.06
CA TYR A 141 -5.30 -4.11 -17.00
C TYR A 141 -6.29 -5.21 -16.58
N HIS A 142 -6.26 -5.66 -15.32
CA HIS A 142 -7.16 -6.71 -14.85
C HIS A 142 -8.64 -6.29 -14.92
N ILE A 143 -8.95 -5.04 -14.57
CA ILE A 143 -10.32 -4.50 -14.65
C ILE A 143 -10.81 -4.50 -16.10
N PHE A 144 -9.99 -4.08 -17.06
CA PHE A 144 -10.38 -4.07 -18.47
C PHE A 144 -10.63 -5.47 -19.05
N HIS A 145 -9.97 -6.50 -18.51
CA HIS A 145 -10.09 -7.88 -18.99
C HIS A 145 -11.11 -8.72 -18.20
N MET A 146 -11.91 -8.09 -17.34
CA MET A 146 -12.83 -8.77 -16.42
C MET A 146 -14.26 -8.94 -16.96
N ALA A 147 -14.43 -9.02 -18.27
CA ALA A 147 -15.75 -9.21 -18.89
C ALA A 147 -16.35 -10.59 -18.52
N VAL A 148 -17.59 -10.58 -18.05
CA VAL A 148 -18.39 -11.79 -17.75
C VAL A 148 -19.55 -11.86 -18.72
N GLU A 149 -19.30 -12.40 -19.90
CA GLU A 149 -20.35 -12.74 -20.86
C GLU A 149 -20.98 -14.08 -20.51
N LYS A 150 -22.28 -14.23 -20.76
CA LYS A 150 -22.98 -15.50 -20.60
C LYS A 150 -22.47 -16.48 -21.65
N ARG A 151 -22.05 -17.67 -21.23
CA ARG A 151 -21.58 -18.70 -22.16
C ARG A 151 -22.78 -19.39 -22.79
N GLU A 152 -22.61 -19.87 -24.02
CA GLU A 152 -23.65 -20.63 -24.71
C GLU A 152 -23.99 -21.91 -23.93
N GLY A 153 -25.27 -22.14 -23.67
CA GLY A 153 -25.74 -23.26 -22.85
C GLY A 153 -25.51 -23.12 -21.33
N GLU A 154 -24.98 -21.98 -20.85
CA GLU A 154 -24.83 -21.73 -19.41
C GLU A 154 -26.20 -21.45 -18.78
N ASP A 155 -26.45 -22.14 -17.67
CA ASP A 155 -27.61 -21.89 -16.83
C ASP A 155 -27.62 -20.44 -16.29
N ASP A 156 -28.81 -19.88 -16.15
CA ASP A 156 -29.00 -18.50 -15.69
C ASP A 156 -28.44 -18.26 -14.28
N ASP A 157 -28.63 -19.21 -13.37
CA ASP A 157 -28.16 -19.07 -11.99
C ASP A 157 -26.65 -19.26 -11.89
N ALA A 158 -26.07 -20.16 -12.70
CA ALA A 158 -24.62 -20.30 -12.84
C ALA A 158 -23.98 -19.00 -13.38
N TRP A 159 -24.57 -18.40 -14.42
CA TRP A 159 -24.12 -17.10 -14.94
C TRP A 159 -24.21 -16.00 -13.89
N ARG A 160 -25.34 -15.87 -13.18
CA ARG A 160 -25.53 -14.87 -12.12
C ARG A 160 -24.56 -15.06 -10.96
N ALA A 161 -24.20 -16.30 -10.62
CA ALA A 161 -23.21 -16.57 -9.57
C ALA A 161 -21.81 -16.12 -10.01
N ARG A 162 -21.40 -16.43 -11.24
CA ARG A 162 -20.11 -15.98 -11.80
C ARG A 162 -20.05 -14.47 -11.94
N LYS A 163 -21.14 -13.83 -12.38
CA LYS A 163 -21.27 -12.37 -12.45
C LYS A 163 -21.10 -11.73 -11.08
N ARG A 164 -21.79 -12.23 -10.04
CA ARG A 164 -21.64 -11.73 -8.66
C ARG A 164 -20.22 -11.89 -8.12
N ALA A 165 -19.56 -13.01 -8.42
CA ALA A 165 -18.16 -13.22 -8.03
C ALA A 165 -17.23 -12.22 -8.71
N ALA A 166 -17.41 -11.98 -10.01
CA ALA A 166 -16.63 -10.99 -10.76
C ALA A 166 -16.91 -9.56 -10.30
N GLU A 167 -18.15 -9.20 -9.95
CA GLU A 167 -18.48 -7.90 -9.37
C GLU A 167 -17.76 -7.68 -8.03
N ALA A 168 -17.69 -8.72 -7.18
CA ALA A 168 -16.95 -8.65 -5.92
C ALA A 168 -15.44 -8.47 -6.15
N GLU A 169 -14.86 -9.20 -7.11
CA GLU A 169 -13.47 -9.03 -7.52
C GLU A 169 -13.22 -7.64 -8.10
N LEU A 170 -14.15 -7.12 -8.90
CA LEU A 170 -14.05 -5.81 -9.55
C LEU A 170 -13.95 -4.71 -8.50
N ASN A 171 -14.82 -4.76 -7.50
CA ASN A 171 -14.81 -3.80 -6.39
C ASN A 171 -13.50 -3.84 -5.60
N ALA A 172 -12.94 -5.04 -5.35
CA ALA A 172 -11.66 -5.19 -4.68
C ALA A 172 -10.49 -4.61 -5.50
N ARG A 173 -10.50 -4.82 -6.82
CA ARG A 173 -9.50 -4.27 -7.74
C ARG A 173 -9.62 -2.76 -7.90
N LEU A 174 -10.83 -2.22 -8.03
CA LEU A 174 -11.09 -0.78 -8.07
C LEU A 174 -10.61 -0.09 -6.79
N LEU A 175 -10.86 -0.67 -5.62
CA LEU A 175 -10.35 -0.14 -4.36
C LEU A 175 -8.81 -0.12 -4.34
N THR A 176 -8.17 -1.15 -4.91
CA THR A 176 -6.70 -1.20 -5.06
C THR A 176 -6.18 -0.16 -6.04
N LEU A 177 -6.86 0.04 -7.16
CA LEU A 177 -6.54 1.07 -8.14
C LEU A 177 -6.59 2.47 -7.51
N VAL A 178 -7.70 2.82 -6.83
CA VAL A 178 -7.87 4.12 -6.17
C VAL A 178 -6.82 4.32 -5.08
N GLN A 179 -6.51 3.28 -4.31
CA GLN A 179 -5.43 3.32 -3.32
C GLN A 179 -4.07 3.62 -3.96
N ASN A 180 -3.72 2.92 -5.04
CA ASN A 180 -2.46 3.11 -5.76
C ASN A 180 -2.36 4.53 -6.35
N LEU A 181 -3.42 5.03 -6.98
CA LEU A 181 -3.46 6.40 -7.50
C LEU A 181 -3.32 7.45 -6.39
N SER A 182 -3.96 7.24 -5.24
CA SER A 182 -3.79 8.11 -4.06
C SER A 182 -2.34 8.14 -3.58
N MET A 183 -1.65 7.00 -3.59
CA MET A 183 -0.22 6.92 -3.24
C MET A 183 0.68 7.61 -4.27
N VAL A 184 0.37 7.52 -5.57
CA VAL A 184 1.09 8.27 -6.62
C VAL A 184 0.96 9.78 -6.39
N ILE A 185 -0.25 10.28 -6.22
CA ILE A 185 -0.51 11.71 -5.98
C ILE A 185 0.19 12.17 -4.70
N LEU A 186 0.13 11.38 -3.63
CA LEU A 186 0.81 11.66 -2.37
C LEU A 186 2.33 11.71 -2.55
N ALA A 187 2.93 10.76 -3.27
CA ALA A 187 4.36 10.75 -3.55
C ALA A 187 4.79 12.01 -4.32
N LEU A 188 4.03 12.41 -5.35
CA LEU A 188 4.28 13.64 -6.10
C LEU A 188 4.14 14.90 -5.24
N GLY A 189 3.17 14.93 -4.33
CA GLY A 189 3.01 16.01 -3.34
C GLY A 189 4.18 16.11 -2.38
N LEU A 190 4.62 14.99 -1.80
CA LEU A 190 5.77 14.93 -0.89
C LEU A 190 7.08 15.29 -1.60
N LEU A 191 7.20 14.97 -2.90
CA LEU A 191 8.29 15.41 -3.77
C LEU A 191 8.18 16.88 -4.23
N GLN A 192 7.11 17.58 -3.84
CA GLN A 192 6.81 18.96 -4.23
C GLN A 192 6.74 19.15 -5.76
N LYS A 193 6.34 18.11 -6.50
CA LYS A 193 6.14 18.19 -7.96
C LYS A 193 4.77 18.72 -8.35
N ILE A 194 3.83 18.65 -7.41
CA ILE A 194 2.50 19.26 -7.53
C ILE A 194 2.21 20.06 -6.26
N PRO A 195 1.56 21.22 -6.37
CA PRO A 195 1.31 22.10 -5.23
C PRO A 195 0.13 21.57 -4.40
N LEU A 196 0.39 20.60 -3.51
CA LEU A 196 -0.61 20.07 -2.58
C LEU A 196 -0.45 20.66 -1.19
N ARG A 197 -1.59 20.98 -0.56
CA ARG A 197 -1.62 21.34 0.86
C ARG A 197 -1.23 20.16 1.73
N GLN A 198 -0.65 20.43 2.90
CA GLN A 198 -0.31 19.41 3.89
C GLN A 198 -1.55 18.61 4.30
N ARG A 199 -2.70 19.27 4.45
CA ARG A 199 -3.98 18.62 4.68
C ARG A 199 -4.34 17.62 3.58
N THR A 200 -4.20 17.97 2.31
CA THR A 200 -4.50 17.07 1.19
C THR A 200 -3.60 15.83 1.20
N MET A 201 -2.30 16.03 1.44
CA MET A 201 -1.36 14.92 1.57
C MET A 201 -1.67 14.02 2.78
N GLY A 202 -2.04 14.62 3.92
CA GLY A 202 -2.51 13.88 5.09
C GLY A 202 -3.77 13.05 4.80
N ALA A 203 -4.75 13.62 4.09
CA ALA A 203 -5.97 12.90 3.71
C ALA A 203 -5.66 11.71 2.80
N LEU A 204 -4.86 11.90 1.75
CA LEU A 204 -4.46 10.84 0.83
C LEU A 204 -3.71 9.71 1.56
N GLY A 205 -2.80 10.07 2.45
CA GLY A 205 -2.01 9.11 3.20
C GLY A 205 -2.82 8.34 4.24
N ALA A 206 -3.77 9.01 4.89
CA ALA A 206 -4.69 8.40 5.84
C ALA A 206 -5.62 7.42 5.11
N PHE A 207 -6.20 7.84 3.99
CA PHE A 207 -7.02 6.97 3.13
C PHE A 207 -6.24 5.74 2.67
N ALA A 208 -5.05 5.92 2.08
CA ALA A 208 -4.25 4.81 1.60
C ALA A 208 -3.86 3.83 2.72
N SER A 209 -3.54 4.35 3.91
CA SER A 209 -3.22 3.53 5.08
C SER A 209 -4.45 2.79 5.63
N ALA A 210 -5.62 3.43 5.66
CA ALA A 210 -6.87 2.80 6.06
C ALA A 210 -7.25 1.62 5.13
N VAL A 211 -7.09 1.80 3.81
CA VAL A 211 -7.32 0.71 2.84
C VAL A 211 -6.33 -0.44 3.07
N SER A 212 -5.05 -0.16 3.35
CA SER A 212 -4.09 -1.20 3.72
C SER A 212 -4.51 -1.97 4.97
N CYS A 213 -4.96 -1.27 6.02
CA CYS A 213 -5.46 -1.90 7.25
C CYS A 213 -6.67 -2.79 6.94
N TYR A 214 -7.63 -2.28 6.16
CA TYR A 214 -8.82 -3.03 5.75
C TYR A 214 -8.47 -4.33 5.03
N LYS A 215 -7.57 -4.28 4.04
CA LYS A 215 -7.13 -5.46 3.26
C LYS A 215 -6.39 -6.49 4.10
N MET A 216 -5.72 -6.06 5.16
CA MET A 216 -4.98 -6.95 6.07
C MET A 216 -5.86 -7.50 7.21
N PHE A 217 -7.04 -6.92 7.43
CA PHE A 217 -7.92 -7.32 8.51
C PHE A 217 -8.48 -8.73 8.23
N PRO A 218 -8.42 -9.67 9.19
CA PRO A 218 -8.90 -11.04 8.97
C PRO A 218 -10.38 -11.04 8.56
N PRO A 219 -10.79 -11.83 7.55
CA PRO A 219 -12.19 -11.98 7.20
C PRO A 219 -12.96 -12.52 8.42
N SER A 220 -14.25 -12.18 8.53
CA SER A 220 -15.10 -12.85 9.52
C SER A 220 -15.27 -14.31 9.10
N THR A 221 -15.00 -15.22 10.02
CA THR A 221 -15.46 -16.60 9.91
C THR A 221 -16.98 -16.55 10.00
N LYS A 222 -17.68 -16.45 8.86
CA LYS A 222 -19.13 -16.61 8.84
C LYS A 222 -19.47 -17.87 9.64
N GLN A 223 -20.33 -17.73 10.67
CA GLN A 223 -21.01 -18.89 11.25
C GLN A 223 -21.62 -19.66 10.08
N LYS A 224 -21.24 -20.94 9.94
CA LYS A 224 -22.00 -21.87 9.11
C LYS A 224 -23.43 -21.79 9.60
N THR A 225 -24.31 -21.20 8.80
CA THR A 225 -25.75 -21.32 9.01
C THR A 225 -26.03 -22.81 8.85
N ALA A 226 -26.43 -23.45 9.94
CA ALA A 226 -26.88 -24.83 9.96
C ALA A 226 -28.15 -24.98 9.13
#